data_AF-A0A9D4IP27-F1
#
_entry.id   AF-A0A9D4IP27-F1
#
_cell.length_a   1.000
_cell.length_b   1.000
_cell.length_c   1.000
_cell.angle_alpha   90.00
_cell.angle_beta   90.00
_cell.angle_gamma   90.00
#
_symmetry.space_group_name_H-M   'P 1'
#
loop_
_entity.id
_entity.type
_entity.pdbx_description
1 polymer ?
#
loop_
_entity_poly.entity_id
_entity_poly.type
_entity_poly.pdbx_seq_one_letter_code
_entity_poly.pdbx_strand_id
1 'polypeptide(L)'
;MYFASLCAVYALFESIGAFGYLLPGELRNVVTILGSRNGGPFGSWRDNQYCPRSTYAVGYQIKVEQSVGSHDDDTALNGISLVCANLDGEGFGTVSSGFEQFGSWYGIATCPHGLFMIQFNFRVEPYLGHGDDDTTANDIEFICDRSPNTQAVIHAPEGTTWGSWALSSACPLNSGICGIQTKIESYLSHNEDDTTLNDVKMFCCDD
;
A
#
# COMPACT_ATOMS: atom_id res chain seq x y z
N MET A 1 -46.25 61.01 4.07
CA MET A 1 -44.87 61.56 4.06
C MET A 1 -44.34 61.39 5.49
N TYR A 2 -43.35 60.59 5.85
CA TYR A 2 -42.41 59.71 5.16
C TYR A 2 -42.06 58.57 6.13
N PHE A 3 -42.10 57.34 5.62
CA PHE A 3 -41.22 56.18 5.83
C PHE A 3 -40.62 55.76 7.19
N ALA A 4 -40.67 54.43 7.37
CA ALA A 4 -40.13 53.58 8.43
C ALA A 4 -38.60 53.54 8.51
N SER A 5 -38.08 53.10 9.66
CA SER A 5 -36.86 52.29 9.71
C SER A 5 -36.91 51.33 10.89
N LEU A 6 -37.15 50.06 10.58
CA LEU A 6 -37.01 48.90 11.47
C LEU A 6 -35.51 48.58 11.59
N CYS A 7 -34.92 48.73 12.77
CA CYS A 7 -33.65 48.05 13.08
C CYS A 7 -33.98 46.62 13.55
N ALA A 8 -34.06 45.69 12.59
CA ALA A 8 -33.99 44.27 12.89
C ALA A 8 -32.56 43.95 13.33
N VAL A 9 -32.40 43.52 14.58
CA VAL A 9 -31.15 42.90 15.06
C VAL A 9 -31.07 41.53 14.39
N TYR A 10 -30.33 41.45 13.29
CA TYR A 10 -29.93 40.17 12.71
C TYR A 10 -28.98 39.50 13.69
N ALA A 11 -29.44 38.44 14.35
CA ALA A 11 -28.55 37.45 14.95
C ALA A 11 -27.78 36.79 13.80
N LEU A 12 -26.54 37.21 13.61
CA LEU A 12 -25.60 36.51 12.74
C LEU A 12 -25.31 35.16 13.41
N PHE A 13 -25.93 34.11 12.86
CA PHE A 13 -25.36 32.77 12.96
C PHE A 13 -24.04 32.80 12.20
N GLU A 14 -22.96 33.13 12.89
CA GLU A 14 -21.64 32.70 12.44
C GLU A 14 -21.60 31.19 12.67
N SER A 15 -21.94 30.45 11.61
CA SER A 15 -21.44 29.10 11.46
C SER A 15 -19.93 29.20 11.60
N ILE A 16 -19.39 28.78 12.75
CA ILE A 16 -17.99 28.42 12.86
C ILE A 16 -17.85 27.21 11.93
N GLY A 17 -17.58 27.50 10.66
CA GLY A 17 -17.07 26.55 9.71
C GLY A 17 -15.76 26.07 10.30
N ALA A 18 -15.81 24.91 10.96
CA ALA A 18 -14.65 24.06 11.01
C ALA A 18 -14.40 23.62 9.56
N PHE A 19 -13.73 24.48 8.79
CA PHE A 19 -12.83 24.02 7.75
C PHE A 19 -11.71 23.26 8.47
N GLY A 20 -12.04 22.03 8.87
CA GLY A 20 -11.05 21.04 9.22
C GLY A 20 -10.30 20.74 7.94
N TYR A 21 -9.18 21.42 7.73
CA TYR A 21 -8.13 20.87 6.91
C TYR A 21 -7.65 19.62 7.66
N LEU A 22 -8.22 18.45 7.33
CA LEU A 22 -7.63 17.18 7.69
C LEU A 22 -6.26 17.14 6.99
N LEU A 23 -5.20 17.33 7.78
CA LEU A 23 -3.83 17.11 7.30
C LEU A 23 -3.68 15.61 6.95
N PRO A 24 -2.83 15.25 5.97
CA PRO A 24 -2.61 13.85 5.62
C PRO A 24 -1.95 13.12 6.81
N GLY A 25 -2.51 11.98 7.19
CA GLY A 25 -1.94 11.09 8.22
C GLY A 25 -2.67 11.19 9.56
N GLU A 26 -3.89 10.66 9.63
CA GLU A 26 -4.52 10.34 10.90
C GLU A 26 -3.62 9.33 11.63
N LEU A 27 -3.05 9.71 12.77
CA LEU A 27 -2.09 8.89 13.52
C LEU A 27 -2.74 7.55 13.90
N ARG A 28 -2.27 6.47 13.29
CA ARG A 28 -2.66 5.09 13.65
C ARG A 28 -1.85 4.59 14.83
N ASN A 29 -2.44 3.71 15.65
CA ASN A 29 -1.70 3.01 16.69
C ASN A 29 -0.90 1.83 16.11
N VAL A 30 0.33 2.08 15.67
CA VAL A 30 1.21 1.04 15.12
C VAL A 30 1.83 0.20 16.25
N VAL A 31 1.48 -1.09 16.30
CA VAL A 31 2.02 -2.03 17.29
C VAL A 31 3.27 -2.77 16.81
N THR A 32 3.37 -3.03 15.51
CA THR A 32 4.48 -3.77 14.88
C THR A 32 4.69 -3.31 13.45
N ILE A 33 5.95 -3.34 12.98
CA ILE A 33 6.30 -3.16 11.56
C ILE A 33 6.81 -4.49 11.02
N LEU A 34 6.20 -4.97 9.95
CA LEU A 34 6.62 -6.16 9.22
C LEU A 34 7.56 -5.72 8.09
N GLY A 35 8.77 -6.28 8.05
CA GLY A 35 9.72 -6.08 6.95
C GLY A 35 9.82 -7.31 6.06
N SER A 36 10.19 -7.11 4.79
CA SER A 36 10.61 -8.21 3.94
C SER A 36 11.93 -8.80 4.46
N ARG A 37 12.22 -10.05 4.12
CA ARG A 37 13.50 -10.71 4.49
C ARG A 37 14.50 -10.75 3.34
N ASN A 38 14.06 -10.41 2.14
CA ASN A 38 14.80 -10.53 0.88
C ASN A 38 14.72 -9.25 0.02
N GLY A 39 14.21 -8.14 0.55
CA GLY A 39 14.15 -6.87 -0.18
C GLY A 39 15.51 -6.31 -0.54
N GLY A 40 15.56 -5.61 -1.68
CA GLY A 40 16.76 -5.03 -2.27
C GLY A 40 17.37 -3.88 -1.44
N PRO A 41 18.70 -3.73 -1.46
CA PRO A 41 19.40 -2.71 -0.68
C PRO A 41 19.32 -1.31 -1.30
N PHE A 42 18.88 -1.19 -2.55
CA PHE A 42 18.91 0.06 -3.32
C PHE A 42 17.63 0.89 -3.17
N GLY A 43 17.68 2.13 -3.67
CA GLY A 43 16.60 3.11 -3.56
C GLY A 43 16.39 3.74 -2.18
N SER A 44 15.35 4.57 -2.10
CA SER A 44 14.97 5.32 -0.89
C SER A 44 13.57 4.93 -0.41
N TRP A 45 13.39 4.85 0.91
CA TRP A 45 12.07 4.67 1.52
C TRP A 45 11.22 5.91 1.25
N ARG A 46 9.99 5.69 0.79
CA ARG A 46 9.01 6.73 0.50
C ARG A 46 8.14 7.00 1.73
N ASP A 47 7.23 7.95 1.64
CA ASP A 47 6.33 8.27 2.74
C ASP A 47 5.44 7.07 3.06
N ASN A 48 5.28 6.78 4.35
CA ASN A 48 4.31 5.80 4.81
C ASN A 48 2.89 6.31 4.56
N GLN A 49 1.99 5.39 4.23
CA GLN A 49 0.58 5.68 4.05
C GLN A 49 -0.25 4.68 4.84
N TYR A 50 -1.36 5.13 5.40
CA TYR A 50 -2.21 4.34 6.28
C TYR A 50 -3.65 4.35 5.81
N CYS A 51 -4.31 3.21 5.95
CA CYS A 51 -5.75 3.12 5.90
C CYS A 51 -6.38 4.06 6.95
N PRO A 52 -7.55 4.67 6.65
CA PRO A 52 -8.28 5.53 7.60
C PRO A 52 -8.50 4.84 8.94
N ARG A 53 -8.63 5.61 10.02
CA ARG A 53 -8.74 5.05 11.37
C ARG A 53 -9.85 4.00 11.50
N SER A 54 -9.59 2.96 12.31
CA SER A 54 -10.48 1.82 12.54
C SER A 54 -10.82 1.00 11.27
N THR A 55 -9.98 1.11 10.24
CA THR A 55 -10.02 0.25 9.05
C THR A 55 -8.70 -0.50 8.88
N TYR A 56 -8.76 -1.61 8.15
CA TYR A 56 -7.64 -2.51 7.90
C TYR A 56 -7.56 -2.86 6.41
N ALA A 57 -6.41 -3.33 5.99
CA ALA A 57 -6.18 -3.74 4.63
C ALA A 57 -6.84 -5.12 4.41
N VAL A 58 -7.82 -5.17 3.51
CA VAL A 58 -8.63 -6.36 3.18
C VAL A 58 -8.35 -6.88 1.78
N GLY A 59 -7.50 -6.19 1.03
CA GLY A 59 -7.09 -6.57 -0.31
C GLY A 59 -5.97 -5.67 -0.79
N TYR A 60 -5.47 -5.96 -1.97
CA TYR A 60 -4.41 -5.16 -2.60
C TYR A 60 -4.47 -5.29 -4.11
N GLN A 61 -3.78 -4.37 -4.78
CA GLN A 61 -3.45 -4.45 -6.19
C GLN A 61 -1.97 -4.09 -6.38
N ILE A 62 -1.39 -4.61 -7.45
CA ILE A 62 -0.01 -4.34 -7.84
C ILE A 62 0.02 -3.49 -9.10
N LYS A 63 1.09 -2.70 -9.24
CA LYS A 63 1.42 -1.98 -10.45
C LYS A 63 2.58 -2.70 -11.13
N VAL A 64 2.41 -3.10 -12.38
CA VAL A 64 3.41 -3.84 -13.16
C VAL A 64 3.47 -3.26 -14.56
N GLU A 65 4.63 -3.30 -15.20
CA GLU A 65 4.77 -2.99 -16.62
C GLU A 65 4.76 -4.27 -17.45
N GLN A 66 3.72 -4.46 -18.28
CA GLN A 66 3.67 -5.59 -19.20
C GLN A 66 4.57 -5.32 -20.42
N SER A 67 5.35 -6.32 -20.84
CA SER A 67 6.24 -6.23 -21.99
C SER A 67 5.49 -5.80 -23.27
N VAL A 68 6.03 -4.81 -23.97
CA VAL A 68 5.48 -4.27 -25.23
C VAL A 68 6.31 -4.74 -26.44
N GLY A 69 6.70 -6.01 -26.51
CA GLY A 69 7.47 -6.52 -27.65
C GLY A 69 8.09 -7.89 -27.43
N SER A 70 8.77 -8.42 -28.46
CA SER A 70 9.38 -9.76 -28.45
C SER A 70 10.83 -9.78 -27.96
N HIS A 71 11.36 -8.69 -27.41
CA HIS A 71 12.81 -8.53 -27.15
C HIS A 71 13.19 -7.86 -25.83
N ASP A 72 12.24 -7.50 -24.96
CA ASP A 72 12.57 -6.85 -23.67
C ASP A 72 11.94 -7.62 -22.49
N ASP A 73 12.83 -8.19 -21.67
CA ASP A 73 12.66 -8.58 -20.25
C ASP A 73 12.44 -7.27 -19.43
N ASP A 74 11.69 -7.14 -18.32
CA ASP A 74 10.92 -8.06 -17.50
C ASP A 74 9.83 -7.31 -16.71
N THR A 75 8.82 -8.04 -16.26
CA THR A 75 7.58 -7.57 -15.60
C THR A 75 7.83 -7.22 -14.12
N ALA A 76 8.62 -6.17 -13.84
CA ALA A 76 8.96 -5.78 -12.48
C ALA A 76 7.78 -5.18 -11.70
N LEU A 77 7.77 -5.39 -10.37
CA LEU A 77 6.82 -4.76 -9.47
C LEU A 77 7.17 -3.27 -9.32
N ASN A 78 6.25 -2.41 -9.74
CA ASN A 78 6.42 -0.96 -9.77
C ASN A 78 5.60 -0.25 -8.67
N GLY A 79 4.68 -0.95 -8.00
CA GLY A 79 3.85 -0.36 -6.97
C GLY A 79 2.93 -1.35 -6.28
N ILE A 80 2.54 -1.02 -5.05
CA ILE A 80 1.59 -1.78 -4.25
C ILE A 80 0.56 -0.79 -3.69
N SER A 81 -0.72 -1.14 -3.79
CA SER A 81 -1.83 -0.37 -3.23
C SER A 81 -2.69 -1.28 -2.36
N LEU A 82 -2.96 -0.87 -1.13
CA LEU A 82 -3.81 -1.58 -0.18
C LEU A 82 -5.25 -1.10 -0.33
N VAL A 83 -6.21 -2.01 -0.23
CA VAL A 83 -7.66 -1.73 -0.16
C VAL A 83 -8.10 -1.77 1.29
N CYS A 84 -8.70 -0.68 1.76
CA CYS A 84 -9.05 -0.49 3.17
C CYS A 84 -10.55 -0.72 3.40
N ALA A 85 -10.89 -1.47 4.45
CA ALA A 85 -12.27 -1.65 4.90
C ALA A 85 -12.35 -1.78 6.43
N ASN A 86 -13.52 -1.51 7.00
CA ASN A 86 -13.79 -1.78 8.41
C ASN A 86 -14.24 -3.24 8.63
N LEU A 87 -14.49 -3.62 9.90
CA LEU A 87 -14.91 -4.98 10.27
C LEU A 87 -16.28 -5.39 9.73
N ASP A 88 -17.12 -4.42 9.36
CA ASP A 88 -18.44 -4.65 8.76
C ASP A 88 -18.35 -4.82 7.22
N GLY A 89 -17.13 -4.71 6.65
CA GLY A 89 -16.88 -4.83 5.22
C GLY A 89 -17.17 -3.56 4.43
N GLU A 90 -17.41 -2.42 5.10
CA GLU A 90 -17.57 -1.12 4.44
C GLU A 90 -16.20 -0.64 3.94
N GLY A 91 -16.11 -0.31 2.66
CA GLY A 91 -14.86 0.10 1.99
C GLY A 91 -14.56 1.58 2.15
N PHE A 92 -13.28 1.90 2.37
CA PHE A 92 -12.78 3.27 2.62
C PHE A 92 -11.74 3.73 1.59
N GLY A 93 -11.67 3.06 0.44
CA GLY A 93 -10.76 3.38 -0.66
C GLY A 93 -9.43 2.64 -0.60
N THR A 94 -8.42 3.19 -1.27
CA THR A 94 -7.08 2.58 -1.38
C THR A 94 -5.99 3.52 -0.91
N VAL A 95 -4.87 2.94 -0.45
CA VAL A 95 -3.68 3.66 -0.02
C VAL A 95 -2.43 3.03 -0.63
N SER A 96 -1.50 3.85 -1.10
CA SER A 96 -0.23 3.41 -1.67
C SER A 96 0.87 4.32 -1.14
N SER A 97 2.03 3.78 -0.78
CA SER A 97 3.24 4.57 -0.54
C SER A 97 3.76 5.12 -1.88
N GLY A 98 5.07 5.33 -2.04
CA GLY A 98 5.59 5.62 -3.37
C GLY A 98 5.37 4.44 -4.32
N PHE A 99 5.26 4.75 -5.61
CA PHE A 99 5.19 3.80 -6.71
C PHE A 99 5.78 4.49 -7.96
N GLU A 100 6.19 3.70 -8.94
CA GLU A 100 6.79 4.20 -10.16
C GLU A 100 5.77 4.74 -11.16
N GLN A 101 6.21 5.62 -12.05
CA GLN A 101 5.32 6.27 -13.02
C GLN A 101 4.81 5.29 -14.10
N PHE A 102 5.66 4.36 -14.52
CA PHE A 102 5.36 3.40 -15.58
C PHE A 102 4.59 2.17 -15.07
N GLY A 103 4.06 1.38 -16.01
CA GLY A 103 3.16 0.26 -15.73
C GLY A 103 1.70 0.64 -15.45
N SER A 104 0.87 -0.39 -15.28
CA SER A 104 -0.57 -0.28 -14.99
C SER A 104 -0.92 -0.95 -13.67
N TRP A 105 -1.95 -0.44 -12.99
CA TRP A 105 -2.54 -1.10 -11.84
C TRP A 105 -3.48 -2.22 -12.31
N TYR A 106 -3.31 -3.42 -11.77
CA TYR A 106 -4.09 -4.58 -12.16
C TYR A 106 -5.12 -4.99 -11.11
N GLY A 107 -5.89 -6.04 -11.40
CA GLY A 107 -7.05 -6.46 -10.60
C GLY A 107 -6.75 -6.62 -9.11
N ILE A 108 -7.75 -6.31 -8.29
CA ILE A 108 -7.66 -6.38 -6.83
C ILE A 108 -7.80 -7.83 -6.36
N ALA A 109 -6.82 -8.29 -5.60
CA ALA A 109 -6.91 -9.51 -4.81
C ALA A 109 -7.51 -9.16 -3.44
N THR A 110 -8.60 -9.85 -3.05
CA THR A 110 -9.36 -9.51 -1.84
C THR A 110 -9.46 -10.72 -0.91
N CYS A 111 -9.29 -10.48 0.39
CA CYS A 111 -9.52 -11.46 1.43
C CYS A 111 -10.97 -11.96 1.43
N PRO A 112 -11.22 -13.22 1.86
CA PRO A 112 -12.57 -13.66 2.20
C PRO A 112 -13.25 -12.71 3.18
N HIS A 113 -14.57 -12.58 3.07
CA HIS A 113 -15.35 -11.63 3.86
C HIS A 113 -15.10 -11.77 5.37
N GLY A 114 -14.77 -10.66 6.02
CA GLY A 114 -14.49 -10.60 7.45
C GLY A 114 -13.07 -10.99 7.87
N LEU A 115 -12.16 -11.26 6.91
CA LEU A 115 -10.72 -11.42 7.16
C LEU A 115 -9.96 -10.15 6.72
N PHE A 116 -8.81 -9.93 7.33
CA PHE A 116 -7.89 -8.83 6.98
C PHE A 116 -6.48 -9.38 6.79
N MET A 117 -5.66 -8.65 6.05
CA MET A 117 -4.27 -9.03 5.80
C MET A 117 -3.46 -8.89 7.09
N ILE A 118 -2.72 -9.92 7.47
CA ILE A 118 -1.92 -9.97 8.71
C ILE A 118 -0.44 -10.23 8.46
N GLN A 119 -0.09 -10.64 7.24
CA GLN A 119 1.26 -11.08 6.88
C GLN A 119 1.39 -11.04 5.36
N PHE A 120 2.63 -10.95 4.87
CA PHE A 120 2.93 -11.01 3.44
C PHE A 120 4.12 -11.93 3.12
N ASN A 121 4.13 -12.49 1.91
CA ASN A 121 5.30 -13.06 1.26
C ASN A 121 5.76 -12.11 0.17
N PHE A 122 7.07 -11.94 0.03
CA PHE A 122 7.67 -11.05 -0.95
C PHE A 122 8.57 -11.84 -1.90
N ARG A 123 8.36 -11.70 -3.20
CA ARG A 123 9.10 -12.43 -4.22
C ARG A 123 10.14 -11.53 -4.85
N VAL A 124 11.39 -11.93 -4.71
CA VAL A 124 12.53 -11.15 -5.17
C VAL A 124 13.51 -12.07 -5.90
N GLU A 125 14.05 -11.59 -7.02
CA GLU A 125 15.16 -12.27 -7.68
C GLU A 125 16.48 -11.95 -6.96
N PRO A 126 17.26 -12.96 -6.54
CA PRO A 126 18.48 -12.72 -5.81
C PRO A 126 19.57 -12.11 -6.70
N TYR A 127 20.38 -11.21 -6.16
CA TYR A 127 21.61 -10.72 -6.81
C TYR A 127 22.55 -11.90 -7.13
N LEU A 128 22.83 -12.14 -8.41
CA LEU A 128 23.73 -13.24 -8.84
C LEU A 128 25.19 -12.80 -9.11
N GLY A 129 25.50 -11.50 -9.09
CA GLY A 129 26.86 -10.97 -9.25
C GLY A 129 27.02 -10.04 -10.46
N HIS A 130 28.26 -9.58 -10.71
CA HIS A 130 28.55 -8.60 -11.78
C HIS A 130 28.31 -9.17 -13.19
N GLY A 131 27.25 -8.71 -13.85
CA GLY A 131 27.02 -8.93 -15.28
C GLY A 131 25.56 -9.13 -15.68
N ASP A 132 24.68 -9.45 -14.73
CA ASP A 132 23.23 -9.66 -14.95
C ASP A 132 22.46 -8.84 -13.89
N ASP A 133 21.31 -8.31 -14.28
CA ASP A 133 20.57 -7.21 -13.63
C ASP A 133 20.16 -7.44 -12.17
N ASP A 134 19.87 -6.31 -11.51
CA ASP A 134 19.73 -6.16 -10.07
C ASP A 134 18.55 -6.92 -9.42
N THR A 135 18.67 -7.09 -8.11
CA THR A 135 17.69 -7.75 -7.22
C THR A 135 16.33 -7.06 -7.27
N THR A 136 15.45 -7.50 -8.17
CA THR A 136 14.18 -6.81 -8.42
C THR A 136 13.01 -7.53 -7.75
N ALA A 137 12.11 -6.76 -7.13
CA ALA A 137 10.86 -7.30 -6.62
C ALA A 137 9.93 -7.64 -7.79
N ASN A 138 9.40 -8.86 -7.75
CA ASN A 138 8.65 -9.44 -8.85
C ASN A 138 7.18 -9.67 -8.46
N ASP A 139 6.92 -9.92 -7.18
CA ASP A 139 5.58 -10.21 -6.70
C ASP A 139 5.43 -10.03 -5.18
N ILE A 140 4.19 -9.90 -4.72
CA ILE A 140 3.81 -9.89 -3.32
C ILE A 140 2.47 -10.60 -3.17
N GLU A 141 2.34 -11.45 -2.15
CA GLU A 141 1.08 -12.06 -1.75
C GLU A 141 0.83 -11.86 -0.27
N PHE A 142 -0.43 -11.96 0.15
CA PHE A 142 -0.81 -11.70 1.53
C PHE A 142 -1.57 -12.87 2.13
N ILE A 143 -1.38 -13.06 3.43
CA ILE A 143 -2.13 -14.01 4.24
C ILE A 143 -3.21 -13.20 4.98
N CYS A 144 -4.45 -13.60 4.76
CA CYS A 144 -5.62 -13.07 5.43
C CYS A 144 -6.00 -13.97 6.60
N ASP A 145 -6.27 -13.37 7.75
CA ASP A 145 -6.78 -14.05 8.94
C ASP A 145 -7.61 -13.07 9.79
N ARG A 146 -8.40 -13.60 10.72
CA ARG A 146 -9.09 -12.87 11.79
C ARG A 146 -8.70 -13.41 13.18
N SER A 147 -8.26 -14.67 13.27
CA SER A 147 -7.90 -15.39 14.49
C SER A 147 -7.34 -16.76 14.07
N PRO A 148 -6.23 -17.23 14.69
CA PRO A 148 -5.11 -18.03 14.12
C PRO A 148 -5.39 -19.32 13.31
N ASN A 149 -6.64 -19.68 13.06
CA ASN A 149 -7.08 -20.93 12.45
C ASN A 149 -7.79 -20.74 11.11
N THR A 150 -7.92 -19.52 10.57
CA THR A 150 -8.49 -19.29 9.22
C THR A 150 -7.52 -18.50 8.35
N GLN A 151 -6.70 -19.21 7.58
CA GLN A 151 -5.73 -18.61 6.69
C GLN A 151 -6.18 -18.72 5.24
N ALA A 152 -6.24 -17.60 4.54
CA ALA A 152 -6.39 -17.55 3.09
C ALA A 152 -5.21 -16.78 2.50
N VAL A 153 -4.61 -17.32 1.44
CA VAL A 153 -3.57 -16.60 0.67
C VAL A 153 -4.23 -15.93 -0.51
N ILE A 154 -3.92 -14.66 -0.74
CA ILE A 154 -4.44 -13.87 -1.86
C ILE A 154 -3.31 -13.41 -2.78
N HIS A 155 -3.46 -13.71 -4.07
CA HIS A 155 -2.48 -13.44 -5.12
C HIS A 155 -3.08 -12.45 -6.13
N ALA A 156 -2.30 -11.44 -6.52
CA ALA A 156 -2.65 -10.57 -7.62
C ALA A 156 -2.44 -11.31 -8.96
N PRO A 157 -3.26 -11.05 -9.98
CA PRO A 157 -3.26 -11.84 -11.21
C PRO A 157 -2.01 -11.67 -12.07
N GLU A 158 -1.29 -10.55 -11.94
CA GLU A 158 -0.13 -10.21 -12.78
C GLU A 158 1.21 -10.39 -12.05
N GLY A 159 1.22 -11.09 -10.92
CA GLY A 159 2.47 -11.47 -10.24
C GLY A 159 3.30 -12.42 -11.10
N THR A 160 4.61 -12.21 -11.20
CA THR A 160 5.46 -13.04 -12.06
C THR A 160 5.87 -14.36 -11.39
N THR A 161 6.46 -15.27 -12.17
CA THR A 161 7.01 -16.54 -11.67
C THR A 161 8.50 -16.49 -11.34
N TRP A 162 9.12 -15.31 -11.36
CA TRP A 162 10.57 -15.17 -11.19
C TRP A 162 10.97 -14.85 -9.75
N GLY A 163 12.16 -15.29 -9.35
CA GLY A 163 12.67 -15.11 -7.99
C GLY A 163 12.08 -16.05 -6.93
N SER A 164 12.45 -15.78 -5.68
CA SER A 164 12.12 -16.62 -4.52
C SER A 164 11.26 -15.87 -3.50
N TRP A 165 10.27 -16.55 -2.96
CA TRP A 165 9.42 -16.04 -1.89
C TRP A 165 10.14 -16.00 -0.55
N ALA A 166 9.99 -14.90 0.19
CA ALA A 166 10.34 -14.84 1.59
C ALA A 166 9.18 -14.32 2.44
N LEU A 167 8.87 -15.10 3.49
CA LEU A 167 7.78 -14.83 4.42
C LEU A 167 8.20 -13.80 5.48
N SER A 168 7.39 -12.75 5.65
CA SER A 168 7.51 -11.79 6.75
C SER A 168 7.09 -12.40 8.09
N SER A 169 7.25 -11.67 9.20
CA SER A 169 6.53 -12.02 10.44
C SER A 169 5.02 -11.75 10.30
N ALA A 170 4.19 -12.34 11.17
CA ALA A 170 2.77 -11.99 11.24
C ALA A 170 2.52 -10.82 12.21
N CYS A 171 1.44 -10.10 11.99
CA CYS A 171 0.92 -9.14 12.96
C CYS A 171 0.59 -9.83 14.30
N PRO A 172 0.74 -9.13 15.45
CA PRO A 172 0.27 -9.62 16.74
C PRO A 172 -1.22 -10.01 16.75
N LEU A 173 -1.62 -10.79 17.75
CA LEU A 173 -3.04 -11.10 17.97
C LEU A 173 -3.88 -9.82 18.10
N ASN A 174 -5.08 -9.84 17.51
CA ASN A 174 -6.01 -8.71 17.46
C ASN A 174 -5.47 -7.45 16.76
N SER A 175 -4.54 -7.61 15.83
CA SER A 175 -4.04 -6.53 14.97
C SER A 175 -4.03 -6.95 13.50
N GLY A 176 -4.04 -5.99 12.59
CA GLY A 176 -4.02 -6.23 11.15
C GLY A 176 -3.20 -5.18 10.43
N ILE A 177 -2.82 -5.48 9.18
CA ILE A 177 -2.10 -4.54 8.33
C ILE A 177 -3.01 -3.32 8.09
N CYS A 178 -2.49 -2.14 8.39
CA CYS A 178 -3.19 -0.86 8.33
C CYS A 178 -2.40 0.19 7.52
N GLY A 179 -1.20 -0.14 7.06
CA GLY A 179 -0.37 0.81 6.33
C GLY A 179 0.79 0.17 5.60
N ILE A 180 1.41 0.94 4.73
CA ILE A 180 2.47 0.52 3.83
C ILE A 180 3.55 1.59 3.70
N GLN A 181 4.79 1.15 3.53
CA GLN A 181 5.90 1.98 3.08
C GLN A 181 6.70 1.19 2.04
N THR A 182 6.97 1.79 0.88
CA THR A 182 7.76 1.16 -0.19
C THR A 182 9.13 1.81 -0.27
N LYS A 183 10.10 1.02 -0.73
CA LYS A 183 11.44 1.48 -1.06
C LYS A 183 11.61 1.41 -2.57
N ILE A 184 11.97 2.54 -3.15
CA ILE A 184 11.98 2.71 -4.61
C ILE A 184 13.27 3.39 -5.01
N GLU A 185 13.90 2.83 -6.03
CA GLU A 185 14.99 3.47 -6.74
C GLU A 185 14.41 4.41 -7.80
N SER A 186 14.70 5.71 -7.69
CA SER A 186 14.21 6.70 -8.66
C SER A 186 15.12 6.76 -9.87
N TYR A 187 14.54 7.19 -10.99
CA TYR A 187 15.23 7.32 -12.27
C TYR A 187 16.18 8.51 -12.16
N LEU A 188 17.48 8.27 -12.06
CA LEU A 188 18.46 9.35 -11.87
C LEU A 188 19.18 9.76 -13.17
N SER A 189 19.24 8.93 -14.23
CA SER A 189 19.68 9.37 -15.58
C SER A 189 19.48 8.32 -16.69
N HIS A 190 19.62 8.72 -17.97
CA HIS A 190 19.42 7.95 -19.20
C HIS A 190 20.27 6.67 -19.41
N ASN A 191 21.16 6.30 -18.48
CA ASN A 191 22.13 5.21 -18.67
C ASN A 191 22.23 4.25 -17.46
N GLU A 192 21.26 4.29 -16.53
CA GLU A 192 21.17 3.34 -15.41
C GLU A 192 19.81 2.64 -15.56
N ASP A 193 19.83 1.30 -15.52
CA ASP A 193 18.67 0.45 -15.77
C ASP A 193 17.56 0.64 -14.72
N ASP A 194 16.39 0.11 -15.06
CA ASP A 194 15.07 0.62 -14.70
C ASP A 194 14.79 0.82 -13.20
N THR A 195 14.00 1.85 -12.93
CA THR A 195 13.42 2.15 -11.61
C THR A 195 12.47 1.05 -11.17
N THR A 196 12.74 0.43 -10.02
CA THR A 196 11.89 -0.65 -9.50
C THR A 196 11.60 -0.52 -8.01
N LEU A 197 10.47 -1.10 -7.59
CA LEU A 197 10.19 -1.33 -6.18
C LEU A 197 11.17 -2.38 -5.66
N ASN A 198 11.98 -2.01 -4.69
CA ASN A 198 13.05 -2.87 -4.16
C ASN A 198 12.65 -3.55 -2.84
N ASP A 199 11.85 -2.87 -2.01
CA ASP A 199 11.49 -3.37 -0.68
C ASP A 199 10.15 -2.78 -0.20
N VAL A 200 9.56 -3.43 0.80
CA VAL A 200 8.30 -3.01 1.40
C VAL A 200 8.27 -3.28 2.91
N LYS A 201 7.63 -2.37 3.63
CA LYS A 201 7.22 -2.53 5.02
C LYS A 201 5.70 -2.42 5.12
N MET A 202 5.14 -3.26 5.97
CA MET A 202 3.73 -3.18 6.37
C MET A 202 3.62 -2.80 7.84
N PHE A 203 2.62 -2.01 8.18
CA PHE A 203 2.38 -1.57 9.55
C PHE A 203 1.17 -2.32 10.10
N CYS A 204 1.30 -2.91 11.28
CA CYS A 204 0.20 -3.55 12.01
C CYS A 204 -0.38 -2.55 13.02
N CYS A 205 -1.70 -2.41 13.06
CA CYS A 205 -2.41 -1.56 14.02
C CYS A 205 -3.47 -2.34 14.82
N ASP A 206 -3.91 -1.78 15.94
CA ASP A 206 -4.92 -2.38 16.85
C ASP A 206 -6.06 -1.42 17.25
N ASP A 207 -6.24 -0.31 16.52
CA ASP A 207 -7.22 0.77 16.75
C ASP A 207 -8.46 0.75 15.84
#